data_AF-T1A097-F1
#
_entry.id   AF-T1A097-F1
#
_cell.length_a   1.000
_cell.length_b   1.000
_cell.length_c   1.000
_cell.angle_alpha   90.00
_cell.angle_beta   90.00
_cell.angle_gamma   90.00
#
_symmetry.space_group_name_H-M   'P 1'
#
loop_
_entity.id
_entity.type
_entity.pdbx_description
1 polymer ?
#
loop_
_entity_poly.entity_id
_entity_poly.type
_entity_poly.pdbx_seq_one_letter_code
_entity_poly.pdbx_strand_id
1 'polypeptide(L)'
;MATGAGILATACLVLGVAPFLVLPAVLDAARTATGTTIADPLSRGWSLGLSGVHGALAPGLIAAGLTLAIGLVAGARRLAQVRALRHVEAWGCGREIQTARMQYTATSFAEPLIRVFDDVLQPVHDLDISHTAESRYYVESARFHTSLEDG
;
A
#
# COMPACT_ATOMS: atom_id res chain seq x y z
N MET A 1 13.35 6.92 -12.11
CA MET A 1 12.27 6.35 -11.27
C MET A 1 12.42 6.74 -9.80
N ALA A 2 13.59 6.52 -9.17
CA ALA A 2 13.80 6.88 -7.76
C ALA A 2 13.61 8.37 -7.43
N THR A 3 13.93 9.27 -8.37
CA THR A 3 13.75 10.72 -8.20
C THR A 3 12.27 11.12 -8.11
N GLY A 4 11.41 10.57 -8.97
CA GLY A 4 9.97 10.82 -8.95
C GLY A 4 9.31 10.27 -7.68
N ALA A 5 9.65 9.03 -7.29
CA ALA A 5 9.17 8.43 -6.05
C ALA A 5 9.61 9.22 -4.81
N GLY A 6 10.85 9.73 -4.80
CA GLY A 6 11.36 10.57 -3.74
C GLY A 6 10.57 11.87 -3.59
N ILE A 7 10.29 12.56 -4.70
CA ILE A 7 9.51 13.81 -4.71
C ILE A 7 8.10 13.55 -4.13
N LEU A 8 7.41 12.53 -4.62
CA LEU A 8 6.07 12.17 -4.13
C LEU A 8 6.08 11.83 -2.65
N ALA A 9 7.06 11.03 -2.19
CA ALA A 9 7.20 10.69 -0.79
C ALA A 9 7.44 11.92 0.09
N THR A 10 8.30 12.85 -0.34
CA THR A 10 8.54 14.10 0.39
C THR A 10 7.30 14.98 0.44
N ALA A 11 6.55 15.09 -0.66
CA ALA A 11 5.30 15.84 -0.69
C ALA A 11 4.28 15.25 0.29
N CYS A 12 4.12 13.91 0.33
CA CYS A 12 3.25 13.24 1.29
C CYS A 12 3.65 13.50 2.75
N LEU A 13 4.96 13.47 3.05
CA LEU A 13 5.46 13.78 4.39
C LEU A 13 5.17 15.22 4.78
N VAL A 14 5.41 16.19 3.89
CA VAL A 14 5.14 17.60 4.15
C VAL A 14 3.64 17.83 4.38
N LEU A 15 2.79 17.28 3.51
CA LEU A 15 1.33 17.40 3.61
C LEU A 15 0.79 16.75 4.90
N GLY A 16 1.32 15.59 5.29
CA GLY A 16 0.85 14.84 6.46
C GLY A 16 1.38 15.39 7.80
N VAL A 17 2.66 15.78 7.86
CA VAL A 17 3.31 16.20 9.12
C VAL A 17 3.07 17.68 9.41
N ALA A 18 3.07 18.51 8.37
CA ALA A 18 2.95 19.96 8.49
C ALA A 18 1.77 20.52 7.69
N PRO A 19 0.53 20.06 7.98
CA PRO A 19 -0.64 20.56 7.25
C PRO A 19 -0.81 22.07 7.43
N PHE A 20 -0.31 22.65 8.52
CA PHE A 20 -0.37 24.10 8.74
C PHE A 20 0.37 24.94 7.69
N LEU A 21 1.34 24.40 6.94
CA LEU A 21 1.98 25.14 5.84
C LEU A 21 1.08 25.21 4.60
N VAL A 22 0.25 24.19 4.38
CA VAL A 22 -0.49 24.02 3.12
C VAL A 22 -1.95 24.43 3.27
N LEU A 23 -2.54 24.16 4.43
CA LEU A 23 -3.93 24.42 4.72
C LEU A 23 -4.36 25.89 4.52
N PRO A 24 -3.63 26.94 4.95
CA PRO A 24 -4.04 28.32 4.70
C PRO A 24 -4.08 28.66 3.20
N ALA A 25 -3.06 28.26 2.44
CA ALA A 25 -3.02 28.50 1.00
C ALA A 25 -4.16 27.78 0.24
N VAL A 26 -4.49 26.56 0.67
CA VAL A 26 -5.61 25.80 0.09
C VAL A 26 -6.96 26.42 0.47
N LEU A 27 -7.12 26.87 1.71
CA LEU A 27 -8.35 27.54 2.16
C LEU A 27 -8.57 28.87 1.45
N ASP A 28 -7.51 29.66 1.24
CA ASP A 28 -7.61 30.90 0.47
C ASP A 28 -7.97 30.62 -1.00
N ALA A 29 -7.34 29.64 -1.64
CA ALA A 29 -7.71 29.20 -2.98
C ALA A 29 -9.18 28.74 -3.04
N ALA A 30 -9.63 27.93 -2.07
CA ALA A 30 -11.00 27.46 -2.00
C ALA A 30 -12.01 28.58 -1.76
N ARG A 31 -11.69 29.57 -0.92
CA ARG A 31 -12.51 30.77 -0.67
C ARG A 31 -12.65 31.61 -1.93
N THR A 32 -11.56 31.83 -2.68
CA THR A 32 -11.62 32.57 -3.95
C THR A 32 -12.43 31.85 -5.02
N ALA A 33 -12.37 30.51 -5.06
CA ALA A 33 -13.12 29.72 -6.04
C ALA A 33 -14.60 29.56 -5.71
N THR A 34 -14.96 29.46 -4.42
CA THR A 34 -16.31 29.06 -3.99
C THR A 34 -17.11 30.23 -3.39
N GLY A 35 -16.45 31.30 -2.97
CA GLY A 35 -17.08 32.45 -2.31
C GLY A 35 -17.65 32.14 -0.91
N THR A 36 -17.35 30.96 -0.35
CA THR A 36 -17.87 30.51 0.94
C THR A 36 -16.89 30.75 2.07
N THR A 37 -17.42 31.07 3.25
CA THR A 37 -16.64 31.14 4.49
C THR A 37 -16.44 29.74 5.07
N ILE A 38 -15.25 29.18 4.84
CA ILE A 38 -14.81 27.93 5.46
C ILE A 38 -14.24 28.27 6.84
N ALA A 39 -14.80 27.65 7.89
CA ALA A 39 -14.30 27.78 9.26
C ALA A 39 -12.84 27.29 9.35
N ASP A 40 -11.98 28.04 10.03
CA ASP A 40 -10.57 27.67 10.14
C ASP A 40 -10.42 26.38 10.97
N PRO A 41 -9.91 25.29 10.38
CA PRO A 41 -9.70 24.03 11.08
C PRO A 41 -8.48 24.08 12.03
N LEU A 42 -7.68 25.14 11.97
CA LEU A 42 -6.49 25.33 12.80
C LEU A 42 -6.89 26.03 14.11
N SER A 43 -6.84 25.31 15.22
CA SER A 43 -7.20 25.86 16.53
C SER A 43 -6.09 26.73 17.14
N ARG A 44 -4.82 26.35 16.92
CA ARG A 44 -3.64 27.03 17.50
C ARG A 44 -2.57 27.35 16.45
N GLY A 45 -2.95 27.39 15.17
CA GLY A 45 -2.05 27.55 14.03
C GLY A 45 -1.27 26.30 13.64
N TRP A 46 -0.96 25.39 14.57
CA TRP A 46 -0.22 24.14 14.32
C TRP A 46 -1.02 22.87 14.64
N SER A 47 -2.16 23.01 15.32
CA SER A 47 -3.06 21.92 15.69
C SER A 47 -4.40 22.03 14.96
N LEU A 48 -4.92 20.88 14.52
CA LEU A 48 -6.24 20.73 13.94
C LEU A 48 -7.27 20.62 15.08
N GLY A 49 -8.23 21.54 15.15
CA GLY A 49 -9.38 21.41 16.03
C GLY A 49 -10.38 20.41 15.44
N LEU A 50 -10.86 19.46 16.23
CA LEU A 50 -11.95 18.59 15.78
C LEU A 50 -13.28 19.28 16.03
N SER A 51 -13.95 19.71 14.97
CA SER A 51 -15.34 20.18 15.04
C SER A 51 -16.24 19.02 15.47
N GLY A 52 -16.76 19.06 16.70
CA GLY A 52 -17.65 18.05 17.28
C GLY A 52 -17.08 17.26 18.45
N VAL A 53 -15.77 17.34 18.73
CA VAL A 53 -15.12 16.68 19.87
C VAL A 53 -14.21 17.67 20.59
N HIS A 54 -14.21 17.67 21.93
CA HIS A 54 -13.27 18.50 22.71
C HIS A 54 -11.86 17.90 22.61
N GLY A 55 -11.18 18.14 21.49
CA GLY A 55 -9.86 17.60 21.21
C GLY A 55 -9.16 18.33 20.07
N ALA A 56 -7.84 18.41 20.16
CA ALA A 56 -6.98 18.94 19.10
C ALA A 56 -6.00 17.84 18.66
N LEU A 57 -5.89 17.63 17.36
CA LEU A 57 -4.88 16.77 16.76
C LEU A 57 -3.67 17.63 16.41
N ALA A 58 -2.48 17.20 16.83
CA ALA A 58 -1.21 17.83 16.47
C ALA A 58 -0.39 16.87 15.61
N PRO A 59 -0.58 16.86 14.27
CA PRO A 59 0.08 15.93 13.36
C PRO A 59 1.60 15.93 13.49
N GLY A 60 2.20 17.11 13.69
CA GLY A 60 3.63 17.26 13.91
C GLY A 60 4.12 16.55 15.18
N LEU A 61 3.38 16.64 16.30
CA LEU A 61 3.74 15.96 17.55
C LEU A 61 3.55 14.44 17.43
N ILE A 62 2.51 13.99 16.73
CA ILE A 62 2.28 12.56 16.48
C ILE A 62 3.41 11.99 15.64
N ALA A 63 3.80 12.67 14.56
CA ALA A 63 4.92 12.26 13.72
C ALA A 63 6.26 12.27 14.48
N ALA A 64 6.51 13.29 15.31
CA ALA A 64 7.70 13.35 16.16
C ALA A 64 7.72 12.19 17.19
N GLY A 65 6.58 11.90 17.82
CA GLY A 65 6.46 10.77 18.75
C GLY A 65 6.69 9.42 18.07
N LEU A 66 6.12 9.21 16.88
CA LEU A 66 6.30 7.98 16.11
C LEU A 66 7.74 7.79 15.65
N THR A 67 8.37 8.84 15.11
CA THR A 67 9.78 8.79 14.67
C THR A 67 10.71 8.53 15.84
N LEU A 68 10.49 9.16 17.00
CA LEU A 68 11.22 8.89 18.24
C LEU A 68 11.04 7.43 18.68
N ALA A 69 9.80 6.93 18.73
CA ALA A 69 9.51 5.56 19.15
C ALA A 69 10.18 4.53 18.22
N ILE A 70 10.08 4.73 16.90
CA ILE A 70 10.74 3.88 15.91
C ILE A 70 12.26 3.92 16.10
N GLY A 71 12.84 5.11 16.29
CA GLY A 71 14.27 5.30 16.52
C GLY A 71 14.76 4.60 17.79
N LEU A 72 14.00 4.73 18.88
CA LEU A 72 14.28 4.06 20.16
C LEU A 72 14.21 2.53 20.02
N VAL A 73 13.17 2.00 19.36
CA VAL A 73 13.04 0.56 19.12
C VAL A 73 14.16 0.06 18.23
N ALA A 74 14.50 0.78 17.16
CA ALA A 74 15.59 0.42 16.27
C ALA A 74 16.95 0.47 16.98
N GLY A 75 17.20 1.48 17.79
CA GLY A 75 18.42 1.63 18.60
C GLY A 75 18.53 0.55 19.68
N ALA A 76 17.45 0.30 20.42
CA ALA A 76 17.38 -0.77 21.40
C ALA A 76 17.61 -2.14 20.75
N ARG A 77 17.00 -2.40 19.59
CA ARG A 77 17.28 -3.60 18.80
C ARG A 77 18.75 -3.67 18.44
N ARG A 78 19.34 -2.62 17.86
CA ARG A 78 20.77 -2.58 17.49
C ARG A 78 21.70 -2.87 18.67
N LEU A 79 21.41 -2.33 19.85
CA LEU A 79 22.19 -2.55 21.07
C LEU A 79 21.99 -3.97 21.65
N ALA A 80 20.77 -4.51 21.60
CA ALA A 80 20.47 -5.86 22.05
C ALA A 80 20.99 -6.95 21.09
N GLN A 81 21.38 -6.58 19.87
CA GLN A 81 21.93 -7.50 18.88
C GLN A 81 23.41 -7.76 19.14
N VAL A 82 23.69 -8.67 20.09
CA VAL A 82 25.05 -9.08 20.47
C VAL A 82 25.73 -9.93 19.38
N ARG A 83 24.96 -10.46 18.42
CA ARG A 83 25.47 -11.27 17.29
C ARG A 83 24.87 -10.81 15.96
N ALA A 84 25.68 -10.90 14.91
CA ALA A 84 25.21 -10.70 13.54
C ALA A 84 24.04 -11.63 13.24
N LEU A 85 22.91 -11.05 12.80
CA LEU A 85 21.78 -11.83 12.30
C LEU A 85 22.25 -12.63 11.09
N ARG A 86 22.26 -13.95 11.23
CA ARG A 86 22.44 -14.83 10.09
C ARG A 86 21.12 -14.81 9.31
N HIS A 87 21.14 -14.22 8.11
CA HIS A 87 20.02 -14.31 7.19
C HIS A 87 19.89 -15.77 6.75
N VAL A 88 18.91 -16.46 7.33
CA VAL A 88 18.48 -17.79 6.94
C VAL A 88 17.01 -17.71 6.58
N GLU A 89 16.63 -18.41 5.52
CA GLU A 89 15.25 -18.53 5.09
C GLU A 89 14.46 -19.26 6.18
N ALA A 90 13.53 -18.57 6.84
CA ALA A 90 12.80 -19.11 7.98
C ALA A 90 11.96 -20.36 7.64
N TRP A 91 11.67 -20.58 6.36
CA TRP A 91 10.77 -21.64 5.85
C TRP A 91 11.33 -22.31 4.60
N GLY A 92 12.59 -22.74 4.64
CA GLY A 92 13.22 -23.51 3.56
C GLY A 92 12.86 -25.00 3.55
N CYS A 93 12.22 -25.54 4.59
CA CYS A 93 12.12 -26.99 4.83
C CYS A 93 13.48 -27.71 4.66
N GLY A 94 14.60 -27.04 4.96
CA GLY A 94 15.95 -27.54 4.74
C GLY A 94 16.61 -27.20 3.39
N ARG A 95 15.95 -26.45 2.50
CA ARG A 95 16.58 -25.84 1.32
C ARG A 95 17.20 -24.48 1.66
N GLU A 96 18.30 -24.19 0.98
CA GLU A 96 19.15 -23.02 1.24
C GLU A 96 18.79 -21.80 0.37
N ILE A 97 18.02 -22.00 -0.71
CA ILE A 97 17.62 -20.93 -1.65
C ILE A 97 16.18 -21.14 -2.14
N GLN A 98 15.31 -20.16 -1.91
CA GLN A 98 13.99 -20.03 -2.54
C GLN A 98 14.15 -19.45 -3.95
N THR A 99 13.79 -20.22 -4.98
CA THR A 99 13.82 -19.73 -6.36
C THR A 99 12.55 -18.96 -6.71
N ALA A 100 12.59 -18.05 -7.69
CA ALA A 100 11.42 -17.27 -8.13
C ALA A 100 10.22 -18.13 -8.55
N ARG A 101 10.43 -19.41 -8.92
CA ARG A 101 9.36 -20.36 -9.24
C ARG A 101 8.62 -20.91 -8.01
N MET A 102 9.19 -20.82 -6.81
CA MET A 102 8.54 -21.20 -5.56
C MET A 102 7.71 -20.07 -4.96
N GLN A 103 7.83 -18.86 -5.48
CA GLN A 103 7.04 -17.72 -5.03
C GLN A 103 5.65 -17.79 -5.63
N TYR A 104 4.62 -17.70 -4.78
CA TYR A 104 3.26 -17.46 -5.23
C TYR A 104 3.20 -16.12 -5.96
N THR A 105 2.72 -16.15 -7.20
CA THR A 105 2.54 -14.95 -8.02
C THR A 105 1.29 -14.20 -7.59
N ALA A 106 1.18 -12.92 -7.98
CA ALA A 106 0.02 -12.09 -7.67
C ALA A 106 -1.31 -12.73 -8.10
N THR A 107 -1.32 -13.45 -9.24
CA THR A 107 -2.49 -14.20 -9.71
C THR A 107 -2.91 -15.30 -8.74
N SER A 108 -1.96 -16.04 -8.16
CA SER A 108 -2.31 -17.09 -7.19
C SER A 108 -2.85 -16.55 -5.87
N PHE A 109 -2.52 -15.31 -5.49
CA PHE A 109 -3.12 -14.65 -4.33
C PHE A 109 -4.51 -14.09 -4.62
N ALA A 110 -4.79 -13.71 -5.86
CA ALA A 110 -6.09 -13.20 -6.28
C ALA A 110 -7.12 -14.31 -6.47
N GLU A 111 -6.70 -15.50 -6.92
CA GLU A 111 -7.56 -16.65 -7.23
C GLU A 111 -8.60 -17.00 -6.15
N PRO A 112 -8.27 -17.05 -4.84
CA PRO A 112 -9.26 -17.38 -3.82
C PRO A 112 -10.31 -16.27 -3.67
N LEU A 113 -9.88 -15.01 -3.81
CA LEU A 113 -10.75 -13.85 -3.70
C LEU A 113 -11.73 -13.81 -4.88
N ILE A 114 -11.22 -14.02 -6.09
CA ILE A 114 -12.03 -14.09 -7.32
C ILE A 114 -13.06 -15.22 -7.19
N ARG A 115 -12.68 -16.39 -6.69
CA ARG A 115 -13.59 -17.53 -6.52
C ARG A 115 -14.71 -17.30 -5.49
N VAL A 116 -14.45 -16.56 -4.42
CA VAL A 116 -15.48 -16.22 -3.41
C VAL A 116 -16.45 -15.17 -3.94
N PHE A 117 -15.96 -14.22 -4.72
CA PHE A 117 -16.75 -13.11 -5.28
C PHE A 117 -17.12 -13.30 -6.74
N ASP A 118 -17.12 -14.55 -7.22
CA ASP A 118 -17.39 -14.91 -8.62
C ASP A 118 -18.73 -14.36 -9.12
N ASP A 119 -19.75 -14.38 -8.25
CA ASP A 119 -21.11 -13.86 -8.51
C ASP A 119 -21.14 -12.34 -8.80
N VAL A 120 -20.17 -11.59 -8.27
CA VAL A 120 -20.05 -10.14 -8.48
C VAL A 120 -19.03 -9.82 -9.57
N LEU A 121 -17.90 -10.52 -9.60
CA LEU A 121 -16.80 -10.24 -10.52
C LEU A 121 -17.03 -10.78 -11.94
N GLN A 122 -17.90 -11.77 -12.12
CA GLN A 122 -18.16 -12.44 -13.40
C GLN A 122 -16.87 -12.72 -14.21
N PRO A 123 -15.85 -13.40 -13.62
CA PRO A 123 -14.60 -13.63 -14.31
C PRO A 123 -14.80 -14.51 -15.55
N VAL A 124 -14.40 -14.00 -16.72
CA VAL A 124 -14.45 -14.76 -17.97
C VAL A 124 -13.19 -15.62 -18.06
N HIS A 125 -13.37 -16.93 -17.90
CA HIS A 125 -12.31 -17.91 -18.12
C HIS A 125 -12.39 -18.43 -19.57
N ASP A 126 -11.56 -17.88 -20.45
CA ASP A 126 -11.46 -18.38 -21.83
C ASP A 126 -10.45 -19.54 -21.89
N LEU A 127 -10.97 -20.75 -22.17
CA LEU A 127 -10.19 -21.98 -22.27
C LEU A 127 -10.15 -22.42 -23.73
N ASP A 128 -9.13 -21.95 -24.46
CA ASP A 128 -8.91 -22.39 -25.83
C ASP A 128 -8.16 -23.73 -25.85
N ILE A 129 -8.89 -24.83 -26.09
CA ILE A 129 -8.35 -26.19 -26.16
C ILE A 129 -8.19 -26.57 -27.63
N SER A 130 -7.02 -26.33 -28.19
CA SER A 130 -6.66 -26.87 -29.51
C SER A 130 -6.33 -28.37 -29.36
N HIS A 131 -7.26 -29.24 -29.77
CA HIS A 131 -7.04 -30.69 -29.83
C HIS A 131 -6.29 -31.07 -31.12
N THR A 132 -5.13 -31.73 -30.99
CA THR A 132 -4.43 -32.33 -32.14
C THR A 132 -5.14 -33.62 -32.56
N ALA A 133 -5.42 -33.75 -33.86
CA ALA A 133 -6.45 -34.60 -34.47
C ALA A 133 -6.28 -36.14 -34.38
N GLU A 134 -5.44 -36.69 -33.50
CA GLU A 134 -5.21 -38.15 -33.46
C GLU A 134 -5.24 -38.80 -32.07
N SER A 135 -5.42 -38.04 -30.99
CA SER A 135 -5.49 -38.63 -29.65
C SER A 135 -6.26 -37.73 -28.68
N ARG A 136 -7.44 -38.18 -28.26
CA ARG A 136 -8.30 -37.51 -27.26
C ARG A 136 -7.68 -37.44 -25.85
N TYR A 137 -6.43 -37.86 -25.68
CA TYR A 137 -5.74 -37.93 -24.39
C TYR A 137 -4.44 -37.10 -24.31
N TYR A 138 -3.98 -36.49 -25.41
CA TYR A 138 -2.77 -35.65 -25.38
C TYR A 138 -3.14 -34.18 -25.56
N VAL A 139 -3.12 -33.42 -24.45
CA VAL A 139 -3.22 -31.96 -24.46
C VAL A 139 -1.82 -31.41 -24.71
N GLU A 140 -1.58 -30.82 -25.88
CA GLU A 140 -0.25 -30.33 -26.28
C GLU A 140 0.11 -29.01 -25.58
N SER A 141 -0.89 -28.16 -25.30
CA SER A 141 -0.72 -26.99 -24.43
C SER A 141 -2.06 -26.50 -23.92
N ALA A 142 -2.14 -26.16 -22.63
CA ALA A 142 -3.25 -25.40 -22.06
C ALA A 142 -2.75 -24.00 -21.72
N ARG A 143 -3.32 -22.98 -22.37
CA ARG A 143 -3.01 -21.56 -22.09
C ARG A 143 -4.23 -20.94 -21.42
N PHE A 144 -4.07 -20.52 -20.17
CA PHE A 144 -5.11 -19.84 -19.41
C PHE A 144 -4.95 -18.32 -19.61
N HIS A 145 -5.99 -17.66 -20.12
CA HIS A 145 -6.05 -16.21 -20.18
C HIS A 145 -7.27 -15.77 -19.37
N THR A 146 -7.05 -14.92 -18.36
CA THR A 146 -8.12 -14.33 -17.56
C THR A 146 -8.11 -12.83 -17.83
N SER A 147 -9.20 -12.29 -18.37
CA SER A 147 -9.43 -10.85 -18.54
C SER A 147 -10.65 -10.43 -17.73
N LEU A 148 -10.56 -9.25 -17.11
CA LEU A 148 -11.67 -8.58 -16.42
C LEU A 148 -12.24 -7.55 -17.39
N GLU A 149 -13.57 -7.54 -17.58
CA GLU A 149 -14.25 -6.59 -18.45
C GLU A 149 -14.69 -5.36 -17.61
N ASP A 150 -14.23 -4.17 -18.00
CA ASP A 150 -14.59 -2.91 -17.35
C ASP A 150 -15.91 -2.39 -17.95
N GLY A 151 -16.99 -2.43 -17.16
CA GLY A 151 -18.32 -1.90 -17.51
C GLY A 151 -18.49 -0.39 -17.33
#